data_AF-A0AA36APE2-F1
#
_entry.id   AF-A0AA36APE2-F1
#
_cell.length_a   1.000
_cell.length_b   1.000
_cell.length_c   1.000
_cell.angle_alpha   90.00
_cell.angle_beta   90.00
_cell.angle_gamma   90.00
#
_symmetry.space_group_name_H-M   'P 1'
#
loop_
_entity.id
_entity.type
_entity.pdbx_description
1 polymer ?
#
loop_
_entity_poly.entity_id
_entity_poly.type
_entity_poly.pdbx_seq_one_letter_code
_entity_poly.pdbx_strand_id
1 'polypeptide(L)'
;MFKQARVYDKKAKLFLNDYDVITQGGRCEEYKDFVISLKKQGCDIGGLGAEGHFSEYNPPEPVLLKARLDELWQLKIPIWLTEVDIIDRIPASRAEKLEYVLRTGFSHPGVEGIILWGFWAGNHWAGERASLWDKNWRINDAGIRLLSLKEEWKTKRVWDGINSHQRYHFRGYHGSYVVRIQSGNETKEAKFEIVPGDGRQTVKIDFSAPPAISPDIATLEGSQMKITDLLRETKNASERTNKNNSYIGCYKDGPRRAMDGFFYTDHNSMTIEKCLSECRKRNFLFAGLEWRYECFCGNSYTMYGPRNESWCNRPCTGNTLQICGGGYSLSVYVVKSNKSNESNSNASSDTLQNTTRSTVLPKISSTPSDVLEDNYSNNTDNYTNEARTRTTLLEDDPNILATFKTLNSTKG
;
A
#
# COMPACT_ATOMS: atom_id res chain seq x y z
N MET A 1 10.42 34.60 16.71
CA MET A 1 10.07 33.34 17.38
C MET A 1 11.20 32.31 17.37
N PHE A 2 11.66 31.80 16.23
CA PHE A 2 12.74 30.78 16.15
C PHE A 2 13.99 31.10 17.00
N LYS A 3 14.54 32.31 16.84
CA LYS A 3 15.71 32.75 17.63
C LYS A 3 15.44 32.71 19.15
N GLN A 4 14.25 33.13 19.57
CA GLN A 4 13.85 33.09 20.98
C GLN A 4 13.68 31.67 21.50
N ALA A 5 13.03 30.78 20.73
CA ALA A 5 12.88 29.37 21.09
C ALA A 5 14.24 28.70 21.29
N ARG A 6 15.21 29.00 20.40
CA ARG A 6 16.58 28.47 20.49
C ARG A 6 17.37 28.97 21.71
N VAL A 7 17.03 30.14 22.26
CA VAL A 7 17.61 30.62 23.53
C VAL A 7 17.20 29.73 24.70
N TYR A 8 15.93 29.30 24.74
CA TYR A 8 15.41 28.48 25.84
C TYR A 8 15.69 26.98 25.68
N ASP A 9 15.66 26.46 24.45
CA ASP A 9 15.98 25.07 24.16
C ASP A 9 16.93 24.96 22.97
N LYS A 10 18.19 24.63 23.27
CA LYS A 10 19.26 24.46 22.29
C LYS A 10 19.18 23.16 21.48
N LYS A 11 18.37 22.19 21.92
CA LYS A 11 18.29 20.84 21.34
C LYS A 11 16.97 20.58 20.61
N ALA A 12 15.89 21.32 20.91
CA ALA A 12 14.62 21.15 20.23
C ALA A 12 14.76 21.28 18.70
N LYS A 13 14.17 20.35 17.95
CA LYS A 13 14.03 20.47 16.49
C LYS A 13 12.88 21.44 16.23
N LEU A 14 13.18 22.63 15.70
CA LEU A 14 12.18 23.67 15.48
C LEU A 14 11.57 23.54 14.09
N PHE A 15 10.24 23.53 14.02
CA PHE A 15 9.48 23.38 12.79
C PHE A 15 8.82 24.71 12.40
N LEU A 16 8.82 25.01 11.10
CA LEU A 16 7.83 25.93 10.54
C LEU A 16 6.64 25.07 10.11
N ASN A 17 5.43 25.33 10.59
CA ASN A 17 4.24 24.56 10.26
C ASN A 17 3.21 25.47 9.60
N ASP A 18 2.58 25.02 8.51
CA ASP A 18 1.51 25.78 7.88
C ASP A 18 0.56 24.87 7.07
N TYR A 19 -0.64 25.38 6.82
CA TYR A 19 -1.68 24.76 6.00
C TYR A 19 -1.53 25.12 4.53
N ASP A 20 -2.20 24.36 3.68
CA ASP A 20 -2.22 24.47 2.21
C ASP A 20 -0.89 24.25 1.47
N VAL A 21 0.23 24.16 2.18
CA VAL A 21 1.59 24.00 1.60
C VAL A 21 1.65 22.87 0.57
N ILE A 22 0.96 21.76 0.83
CA ILE A 22 0.94 20.59 -0.04
C ILE A 22 -0.43 20.30 -0.65
N THR A 23 -1.44 21.12 -0.37
CA THR A 23 -2.83 20.88 -0.81
C THR A 23 -3.30 21.92 -1.83
N GLN A 24 -2.83 23.18 -1.79
CA GLN A 24 -3.22 24.25 -2.73
C GLN A 24 -2.06 24.68 -3.65
N GLY A 25 -2.37 25.16 -4.86
CA GLY A 25 -1.37 25.70 -5.79
C GLY A 25 -0.82 27.06 -5.35
N GLY A 26 0.47 27.33 -5.61
CA GLY A 26 1.16 28.59 -5.28
C GLY A 26 1.66 28.70 -3.84
N ARG A 27 0.95 28.07 -2.89
CA ARG A 27 1.29 28.09 -1.45
C ARG A 27 2.58 27.32 -1.14
N CYS A 28 2.93 26.33 -1.96
CA CYS A 28 4.15 25.53 -1.79
C CYS A 28 5.40 26.39 -1.99
N GLU A 29 5.40 27.17 -3.07
CA GLU A 29 6.48 28.08 -3.46
C GLU A 29 6.60 29.24 -2.47
N GLU A 30 5.48 29.85 -2.07
CA GLU A 30 5.46 30.91 -1.05
C GLU A 30 6.01 30.42 0.30
N TYR A 31 5.62 29.22 0.74
CA TYR A 31 6.15 28.61 1.96
C TYR A 31 7.66 28.38 1.85
N LYS A 32 8.14 27.85 0.72
CA LYS A 32 9.57 27.64 0.47
C LYS A 32 10.36 28.95 0.49
N ASP A 33 9.86 29.99 -0.17
CA ASP A 33 10.49 31.31 -0.18
C ASP A 33 10.53 31.93 1.21
N PHE A 34 9.47 31.74 2.01
CA PHE A 34 9.44 32.18 3.38
C PHE A 34 10.49 31.46 4.24
N VAL A 35 10.62 30.13 4.10
CA VAL A 35 11.69 29.35 4.75
C VAL A 35 13.08 29.88 4.37
N ILE A 36 13.32 30.17 3.09
CA ILE A 36 14.58 30.74 2.61
C ILE A 36 14.83 32.09 3.29
N SER A 37 13.81 32.95 3.37
CA SER A 37 13.91 34.26 4.02
C SER A 37 14.27 34.15 5.50
N LEU A 38 13.71 33.17 6.21
CA LEU A 38 14.00 32.92 7.63
C LEU A 38 15.43 32.39 7.81
N LYS A 39 15.89 31.48 6.94
CA LYS A 39 17.28 31.00 6.96
C LYS A 39 18.29 32.12 6.70
N LYS A 40 18.00 33.02 5.75
CA LYS A 40 18.83 34.23 5.50
C LYS A 40 18.92 35.14 6.73
N GLN A 41 17.88 35.18 7.55
CA GLN A 41 17.88 35.92 8.81
C GLN A 41 18.59 35.17 9.95
N GLY A 42 19.16 33.99 9.71
CA GLY A 42 19.84 33.18 10.73
C GLY A 42 18.89 32.40 11.65
N CYS A 43 17.66 32.13 11.21
CA CYS A 43 16.76 31.23 11.94
C CYS A 43 17.16 29.77 11.70
N ASP A 44 17.31 29.03 12.78
CA ASP A 44 17.54 27.59 12.76
C ASP A 44 16.20 26.84 12.58
N ILE A 45 16.00 26.28 11.39
CA ILE A 45 14.81 25.52 11.00
C ILE A 45 15.22 24.06 10.85
N GLY A 46 14.80 23.25 11.82
CA GLY A 46 15.11 21.82 11.86
C GLY A 46 14.14 20.96 11.06
N GLY A 47 12.96 21.46 10.72
CA GLY A 47 11.96 20.72 9.96
C GLY A 47 10.92 21.61 9.28
N LEU A 48 10.35 21.09 8.19
CA LEU A 48 9.24 21.68 7.45
C LEU A 48 7.98 20.91 7.81
N GLY A 49 7.08 21.53 8.55
CA GLY A 49 5.73 21.03 8.81
C GLY A 49 4.81 21.47 7.67
N ALA A 50 4.25 20.50 6.96
CA ALA A 50 3.21 20.71 5.97
C ALA A 50 1.96 20.00 6.48
N GLU A 51 0.94 20.78 6.85
CA GLU A 51 -0.33 20.18 7.26
C GLU A 51 -0.94 19.41 6.09
N GLY A 52 -1.67 18.34 6.40
CA GLY A 52 -2.14 17.37 5.42
C GLY A 52 -3.66 17.34 5.35
N HIS A 53 -4.32 18.50 5.38
CA HIS A 53 -5.78 18.61 5.34
C HIS A 53 -6.31 18.48 3.91
N PHE A 54 -6.74 17.27 3.52
CA PHE A 54 -7.36 17.02 2.22
C PHE A 54 -8.88 16.86 2.36
N SER A 55 -9.61 17.02 1.26
CA SER A 55 -11.07 16.87 1.26
C SER A 55 -11.62 16.32 -0.05
N GLU A 56 -12.94 16.09 -0.11
CA GLU A 56 -13.65 15.78 -1.35
C GLU A 56 -13.49 16.86 -2.44
N TYR A 57 -13.31 18.13 -2.07
CA TYR A 57 -13.12 19.25 -3.01
C TYR A 57 -11.65 19.50 -3.37
N ASN A 58 -10.74 19.01 -2.53
CA ASN A 58 -9.30 19.08 -2.76
C ASN A 58 -8.67 17.72 -2.42
N PRO A 59 -8.92 16.70 -3.27
CA PRO A 59 -8.44 15.36 -3.02
C PRO A 59 -6.91 15.27 -3.16
N PRO A 60 -6.27 14.32 -2.46
CA PRO A 60 -4.85 14.10 -2.64
C PRO A 60 -4.58 13.47 -4.00
N GLU A 61 -3.78 14.16 -4.81
CA GLU A 61 -3.29 13.66 -6.10
C GLU A 61 -1.82 13.22 -5.96
N PRO A 62 -1.48 11.92 -6.05
CA PRO A 62 -0.14 11.41 -5.75
C PRO A 62 0.99 12.10 -6.52
N VAL A 63 0.79 12.37 -7.81
CA VAL A 63 1.80 13.02 -8.67
C VAL A 63 2.04 14.46 -8.22
N LEU A 64 0.98 15.20 -7.94
CA LEU A 64 1.06 16.59 -7.51
C LEU A 64 1.62 16.70 -6.09
N LEU A 65 1.17 15.85 -5.17
CA LEU A 65 1.71 15.77 -3.82
C LEU A 65 3.21 15.47 -3.87
N LYS A 66 3.64 14.49 -4.67
CA LYS A 66 5.07 14.20 -4.85
C LYS A 66 5.83 15.41 -5.38
N ALA A 67 5.33 16.09 -6.42
CA ALA A 67 5.99 17.27 -6.99
C ALA A 67 6.18 18.39 -5.95
N ARG A 68 5.16 18.65 -5.11
CA ARG A 68 5.27 19.63 -4.01
C ARG A 68 6.28 19.20 -2.95
N LEU A 69 6.34 17.90 -2.63
CA LEU A 69 7.36 17.36 -1.72
C LEU A 69 8.78 17.46 -2.32
N ASP A 70 8.93 17.20 -3.62
CA ASP A 70 10.21 17.37 -4.33
C ASP A 70 10.66 18.85 -4.28
N GLU A 71 9.72 19.78 -4.47
CA GLU A 71 9.96 21.24 -4.43
C GLU A 71 10.48 21.70 -3.06
N LEU A 72 9.82 21.28 -1.98
CA LEU A 72 10.27 21.52 -0.60
C LEU A 72 11.62 20.84 -0.31
N TRP A 73 11.83 19.64 -0.84
CA TRP A 73 13.04 18.85 -0.57
C TRP A 73 14.30 19.41 -1.22
N GLN A 74 14.18 20.36 -2.14
CA GLN A 74 15.33 21.14 -2.62
C GLN A 74 16.03 21.90 -1.48
N LEU A 75 15.31 22.24 -0.40
CA LEU A 75 15.89 22.89 0.78
C LEU A 75 16.78 21.96 1.62
N LYS A 76 16.68 20.63 1.42
CA LYS A 76 17.35 19.59 2.22
C LYS A 76 17.07 19.71 3.72
N ILE A 77 15.85 20.12 4.05
CA ILE A 77 15.31 20.17 5.41
C ILE A 77 14.26 19.07 5.51
N PRO A 78 14.27 18.26 6.59
CA PRO A 78 13.27 17.21 6.78
C PRO A 78 11.83 17.71 6.71
N ILE A 79 10.99 17.06 5.91
CA ILE A 79 9.57 17.37 5.78
C ILE A 79 8.76 16.45 6.69
N TRP A 80 7.76 16.99 7.38
CA TRP A 80 6.79 16.24 8.17
C TRP A 80 5.40 16.59 7.66
N LEU A 81 4.61 15.57 7.34
CA LEU A 81 3.19 15.73 7.12
C LEU A 81 2.52 15.78 8.50
N THR A 82 2.22 16.97 9.00
CA THR A 82 2.01 17.20 10.44
C THR A 82 0.56 17.02 10.90
N GLU A 83 -0.40 17.14 10.00
CA GLU A 83 -1.84 17.11 10.36
C GLU A 83 -2.63 16.42 9.24
N VAL A 84 -2.29 15.16 8.95
CA VAL A 84 -2.95 14.43 7.87
C VAL A 84 -4.34 13.99 8.30
N ASP A 85 -5.34 14.50 7.60
CA ASP A 85 -6.70 13.98 7.61
C ASP A 85 -7.32 14.10 6.21
N ILE A 86 -8.34 13.28 5.98
CA ILE A 86 -9.06 13.26 4.71
C ILE A 86 -10.54 13.46 5.03
N ILE A 87 -11.08 14.63 4.69
CA ILE A 87 -12.50 14.93 4.88
C ILE A 87 -13.28 14.38 3.69
N ASP A 88 -13.94 13.24 3.89
CA ASP A 88 -14.80 12.59 2.91
C ASP A 88 -15.94 11.85 3.63
N ARG A 89 -17.16 11.99 3.12
CA ARG A 89 -18.36 11.36 3.70
C ARG A 89 -18.39 9.85 3.49
N ILE A 90 -17.67 9.34 2.48
CA ILE A 90 -17.63 7.94 2.10
C ILE A 90 -16.35 7.33 2.72
N PRO A 91 -16.46 6.48 3.77
CA PRO A 91 -15.29 5.95 4.47
C PRO A 91 -14.31 5.19 3.57
N ALA A 92 -14.82 4.59 2.50
CA ALA A 92 -14.04 3.86 1.54
C ALA A 92 -13.23 4.77 0.59
N SER A 93 -13.85 5.82 0.03
CA SER A 93 -13.15 6.89 -0.70
C SER A 93 -12.08 7.53 0.19
N ARG A 94 -12.42 7.77 1.47
CA ARG A 94 -11.46 8.23 2.47
C ARG A 94 -10.27 7.29 2.62
N ALA A 95 -10.52 5.98 2.63
CA ALA A 95 -9.47 4.96 2.75
C ALA A 95 -8.48 5.04 1.58
N GLU A 96 -9.00 5.13 0.35
CA GLU A 96 -8.20 5.28 -0.87
C GLU A 96 -7.33 6.54 -0.84
N LYS A 97 -7.95 7.69 -0.59
CA LYS A 97 -7.25 8.98 -0.49
C LYS A 97 -6.21 9.00 0.63
N LEU A 98 -6.51 8.38 1.77
CA LEU A 98 -5.55 8.25 2.86
C LEU A 98 -4.35 7.40 2.44
N GLU A 99 -4.57 6.29 1.73
CA GLU A 99 -3.48 5.48 1.21
C GLU A 99 -2.60 6.26 0.22
N TYR A 100 -3.18 7.09 -0.65
CA TYR A 100 -2.42 7.95 -1.56
C TYR A 100 -1.46 8.87 -0.80
N VAL A 101 -1.93 9.57 0.23
CA VAL A 101 -1.08 10.45 1.05
C VAL A 101 -0.02 9.63 1.79
N LEU A 102 -0.42 8.53 2.43
CA LEU A 102 0.46 7.70 3.23
C LEU A 102 1.56 7.08 2.38
N ARG A 103 1.25 6.51 1.22
CA ARG A 103 2.26 5.92 0.31
C ARG A 103 3.15 6.98 -0.31
N THR A 104 2.58 8.09 -0.78
CA THR A 104 3.38 9.18 -1.38
C THR A 104 4.36 9.72 -0.35
N GLY A 105 3.86 10.08 0.84
CA GLY A 105 4.68 10.54 1.95
C GLY A 105 5.68 9.49 2.42
N PHE A 106 5.29 8.21 2.53
CA PHE A 106 6.18 7.10 2.92
C PHE A 106 7.31 6.90 1.92
N SER A 107 7.02 7.03 0.63
CA SER A 107 7.96 6.77 -0.45
C SER A 107 8.95 7.91 -0.72
N HIS A 108 8.66 9.12 -0.25
CA HIS A 108 9.43 10.31 -0.59
C HIS A 108 10.64 10.49 0.36
N PRO A 109 11.88 10.59 -0.17
CA PRO A 109 13.11 10.59 0.64
C PRO A 109 13.26 11.80 1.57
N GLY A 110 12.63 12.93 1.21
CA GLY A 110 12.68 14.16 2.00
C GLY A 110 11.69 14.21 3.17
N VAL A 111 10.72 13.29 3.23
CA VAL A 111 9.73 13.32 4.30
C VAL A 111 10.22 12.39 5.41
N GLU A 112 10.27 12.81 6.67
CA GLU A 112 10.73 11.98 7.80
C GLU A 112 9.59 11.54 8.73
N GLY A 113 8.46 12.25 8.72
CA GLY A 113 7.33 11.98 9.60
C GLY A 113 5.98 12.15 8.92
N ILE A 114 4.99 11.39 9.40
CA ILE A 114 3.58 11.55 9.06
C ILE A 114 2.80 11.43 10.37
N ILE A 115 2.01 12.44 10.68
CA ILE A 115 1.16 12.52 11.87
C ILE A 115 -0.28 12.66 11.38
N LEU A 116 -1.18 11.85 11.92
CA LEU A 116 -2.61 11.92 11.61
C LEU A 116 -3.31 12.88 12.57
N TRP A 117 -4.21 13.71 12.06
CA TRP A 117 -4.91 14.72 12.86
C TRP A 117 -6.17 14.20 13.55
N GLY A 118 -5.97 13.20 14.42
CA GLY A 118 -7.03 12.54 15.16
C GLY A 118 -7.59 11.31 14.44
N PHE A 119 -7.99 10.30 15.22
CA PHE A 119 -8.46 9.02 14.67
C PHE A 119 -9.91 8.68 15.07
N TRP A 120 -10.46 9.31 16.11
CA TRP A 120 -11.76 8.95 16.68
C TRP A 120 -12.81 10.04 16.41
N ALA A 121 -13.96 9.66 15.86
CA ALA A 121 -15.02 10.58 15.47
C ALA A 121 -15.60 11.41 16.63
N GLY A 122 -15.47 10.93 17.87
CA GLY A 122 -15.98 11.65 19.04
C GLY A 122 -15.18 12.91 19.39
N ASN A 123 -13.91 13.02 18.94
CA ASN A 123 -13.05 14.17 19.23
C ASN A 123 -12.28 14.69 18.01
N HIS A 124 -12.63 14.24 16.81
CA HIS A 124 -12.08 14.79 15.57
C HIS A 124 -12.89 16.00 15.14
N TRP A 125 -12.23 17.09 14.74
CA TRP A 125 -12.89 18.34 14.33
C TRP A 125 -13.88 18.18 13.15
N ALA A 126 -13.62 17.24 12.23
CA ALA A 126 -14.53 16.87 11.14
C ALA A 126 -15.42 15.63 11.44
N GLY A 127 -15.34 15.08 12.66
CA GLY A 127 -16.14 13.95 13.14
C GLY A 127 -16.04 12.71 12.27
N GLU A 128 -17.18 12.07 11.99
CA GLU A 128 -17.29 10.85 11.17
C GLU A 128 -16.78 11.02 9.74
N ARG A 129 -16.60 12.27 9.26
CA ARG A 129 -16.12 12.57 7.90
C ARG A 129 -14.61 12.54 7.77
N ALA A 130 -13.84 12.46 8.84
CA ALA A 130 -12.38 12.30 8.76
C ALA A 130 -11.80 11.21 9.67
N SER A 131 -12.60 10.68 10.59
CA SER A 131 -12.14 9.69 11.57
C SER A 131 -11.78 8.33 10.95
N LEU A 132 -10.99 7.56 11.68
CA LEU A 132 -10.67 6.17 11.40
C LEU A 132 -11.52 5.19 12.23
N TRP A 133 -12.02 5.67 13.38
CA TRP A 133 -13.00 5.01 14.25
C TRP A 133 -14.25 5.87 14.38
N ASP A 134 -15.41 5.23 14.33
CA ASP A 134 -16.69 5.89 14.60
C ASP A 134 -16.85 6.25 16.09
N LYS A 135 -17.89 7.00 16.45
CA LYS A 135 -18.16 7.41 17.84
C LYS A 135 -18.31 6.23 18.81
N ASN A 136 -18.64 5.04 18.30
CA ASN A 136 -18.86 3.82 19.06
C ASN A 136 -17.62 2.91 19.07
N TRP A 137 -16.44 3.45 18.74
CA TRP A 137 -15.18 2.70 18.69
C TRP A 137 -15.14 1.56 17.68
N ARG A 138 -15.96 1.63 16.63
CA ARG A 138 -15.86 0.70 15.50
C ARG A 138 -14.96 1.27 14.43
N ILE A 139 -13.99 0.47 13.99
CA ILE A 139 -13.07 0.84 12.92
C ILE A 139 -13.82 0.91 11.58
N ASN A 140 -13.55 1.93 10.77
CA ASN A 140 -14.09 2.07 9.43
C ASN A 140 -13.05 1.69 8.36
N ASP A 141 -13.43 1.77 7.08
CA ASP A 141 -12.56 1.35 5.97
C ASP A 141 -11.23 2.13 5.92
N ALA A 142 -11.21 3.41 6.28
CA ALA A 142 -9.98 4.20 6.34
C ALA A 142 -9.06 3.73 7.48
N GLY A 143 -9.62 3.41 8.65
CA GLY A 143 -8.86 2.81 9.74
C GLY A 143 -8.30 1.43 9.38
N ILE A 144 -9.10 0.60 8.71
CA ILE A 144 -8.66 -0.72 8.21
C ILE A 144 -7.52 -0.55 7.19
N ARG A 145 -7.59 0.46 6.31
CA ARG A 145 -6.54 0.77 5.32
C ARG A 145 -5.24 1.18 5.98
N LEU A 146 -5.28 2.10 6.95
CA LEU A 146 -4.10 2.47 7.72
C LEU A 146 -3.44 1.25 8.40
N LEU A 147 -4.22 0.41 9.09
CA LEU A 147 -3.67 -0.75 9.78
C LEU A 147 -3.07 -1.77 8.81
N SER A 148 -3.66 -1.90 7.62
CA SER A 148 -3.16 -2.80 6.58
C SER A 148 -1.84 -2.30 5.99
N LEU A 149 -1.72 -0.99 5.71
CA LEU A 149 -0.46 -0.37 5.29
C LEU A 149 0.63 -0.55 6.34
N LYS A 150 0.29 -0.35 7.63
CA LYS A 150 1.23 -0.58 8.73
C LYS A 150 1.70 -2.03 8.81
N GLU A 151 0.86 -3.00 8.44
CA GLU A 151 1.28 -4.40 8.37
C GLU A 151 2.13 -4.67 7.12
N GLU A 152 1.77 -4.05 5.99
CA GLU A 152 2.53 -4.16 4.74
C GLU A 152 3.96 -3.62 4.88
N TRP A 153 4.11 -2.52 5.62
CA TRP A 153 5.41 -1.89 5.86
C TRP A 153 6.20 -2.53 7.01
N LYS A 154 5.80 -3.71 7.48
CA LYS A 154 6.63 -4.54 8.36
C LYS A 154 7.40 -5.55 7.53
N THR A 155 8.61 -5.84 7.98
CA THR A 155 9.38 -6.96 7.48
C THR A 155 9.34 -8.11 8.48
N LYS A 156 8.88 -9.28 8.03
CA LYS A 156 8.96 -10.54 8.78
C LYS A 156 9.65 -11.60 7.94
N ARG A 157 10.68 -12.22 8.52
CA ARG A 157 11.42 -13.34 7.91
C ARG A 157 11.76 -14.37 8.97
N VAL A 158 11.67 -15.64 8.59
CA VAL A 158 12.00 -16.78 9.45
C VAL A 158 12.96 -17.65 8.65
N TRP A 159 14.00 -18.12 9.33
CA TRP A 159 14.96 -19.05 8.78
C TRP A 159 15.08 -20.27 9.68
N ASP A 160 15.13 -21.44 9.05
CA ASP A 160 15.35 -22.72 9.72
C ASP A 160 16.85 -23.00 9.80
N GLY A 161 17.36 -23.20 11.01
CA GLY A 161 18.75 -23.51 11.30
C GLY A 161 19.70 -22.31 11.21
N ILE A 162 20.87 -22.44 11.87
CA ILE A 162 22.03 -21.62 11.55
C ILE A 162 22.71 -22.16 10.30
N ASN A 163 22.78 -21.38 9.21
CA ASN A 163 23.51 -21.83 8.02
C ASN A 163 25.02 -21.86 8.29
N SER A 164 25.76 -22.68 7.53
CA SER A 164 27.21 -22.89 7.72
C SER A 164 28.08 -21.62 7.62
N HIS A 165 27.52 -20.53 7.07
CA HIS A 165 28.20 -19.25 6.95
C HIS A 165 27.69 -18.20 7.95
N GLN A 166 26.73 -18.59 8.80
CA GLN A 166 26.00 -17.79 9.76
C GLN A 166 25.53 -16.44 9.18
N ARG A 167 25.10 -16.44 7.91
CA ARG A 167 24.81 -15.22 7.14
C ARG A 167 23.43 -15.21 6.53
N TYR A 168 22.66 -14.19 6.81
CA TYR A 168 21.27 -14.08 6.38
C TYR A 168 21.05 -12.86 5.50
N HIS A 169 20.25 -13.07 4.46
CA HIS A 169 19.90 -12.05 3.49
C HIS A 169 18.41 -11.79 3.51
N PHE A 170 18.03 -10.54 3.68
CA PHE A 170 16.66 -10.12 3.52
C PHE A 170 16.59 -8.72 2.93
N ARG A 171 15.35 -8.33 2.66
CA ARG A 171 14.95 -7.05 2.12
C ARG A 171 13.97 -6.46 3.11
N GLY A 172 14.23 -5.25 3.56
CA GLY A 172 13.43 -4.57 4.56
C GLY A 172 13.42 -3.07 4.36
N TYR A 173 12.45 -2.43 4.99
CA TYR A 173 12.37 -0.97 5.12
C TYR A 173 13.43 -0.48 6.12
N HIS A 174 13.66 0.83 6.19
CA HIS A 174 14.53 1.36 7.22
C HIS A 174 13.84 1.29 8.61
N GLY A 175 14.62 1.55 9.65
CA GLY A 175 14.14 1.60 11.02
C GLY A 175 14.63 0.46 11.89
N SER A 176 13.91 0.22 12.98
CA SER A 176 14.37 -0.60 14.09
C SER A 176 13.81 -2.02 14.00
N TYR A 177 14.72 -2.98 14.11
CA TYR A 177 14.45 -4.41 13.96
C TYR A 177 14.85 -5.18 15.22
N VAL A 178 14.17 -6.29 15.44
CA VAL A 178 14.62 -7.35 16.36
C VAL A 178 14.85 -8.62 15.56
N VAL A 179 15.99 -9.24 15.82
CA VAL A 179 16.21 -10.65 15.52
C VAL A 179 16.08 -11.46 16.79
N ARG A 180 15.42 -12.61 16.66
CA ARG A 180 15.23 -13.58 17.72
C ARG A 180 15.82 -14.91 17.25
N ILE A 181 16.66 -15.51 18.08
CA ILE A 181 17.20 -16.86 17.91
C ILE A 181 16.54 -17.75 18.95
N GLN A 182 15.93 -18.85 18.52
CA GLN A 182 15.34 -19.86 19.39
C GLN A 182 16.06 -21.19 19.21
N SER A 183 16.70 -21.72 20.25
CA SER A 183 17.24 -23.09 20.30
C SER A 183 16.55 -23.86 21.42
N GLY A 184 15.75 -24.86 21.08
CA GLY A 184 14.91 -25.57 22.06
C GLY A 184 13.98 -24.63 22.83
N ASN A 185 14.15 -24.57 24.15
CA ASN A 185 13.39 -23.69 25.06
C ASN A 185 14.06 -22.32 25.30
N GLU A 186 15.28 -22.12 24.82
CA GLU A 186 15.99 -20.86 25.00
C GLU A 186 15.69 -19.89 23.85
N THR A 187 15.53 -18.62 24.20
CA THR A 187 15.32 -17.53 23.23
C THR A 187 16.28 -16.40 23.54
N LYS A 188 17.10 -16.02 22.56
CA LYS A 188 17.94 -14.81 22.58
C LYS A 188 17.39 -13.77 21.62
N GLU A 189 17.49 -12.49 21.97
CA GLU A 189 17.07 -11.38 21.12
C GLU A 189 18.18 -10.34 20.99
N ALA A 190 18.26 -9.72 19.82
CA ALA A 190 19.12 -8.57 19.60
C ALA A 190 18.41 -7.54 18.71
N LYS A 191 18.66 -6.26 18.99
CA LYS A 191 18.13 -5.12 18.23
C LYS A 191 19.17 -4.64 17.23
N PHE A 192 18.71 -4.19 16.08
CA PHE A 192 19.54 -3.48 15.11
C PHE A 192 18.73 -2.46 14.33
N GLU A 193 19.41 -1.58 13.64
CA GLU A 193 18.79 -0.59 12.76
C GLU A 193 19.22 -0.78 11.32
N ILE A 194 18.28 -0.56 10.41
CA ILE A 194 18.57 -0.37 8.98
C ILE A 194 18.44 1.13 8.75
N VAL A 195 19.54 1.78 8.39
CA VAL A 195 19.56 3.23 8.15
C VAL A 195 19.29 3.54 6.68
N PRO A 196 18.87 4.76 6.33
CA PRO A 196 18.79 5.16 4.94
C PRO A 196 20.14 5.11 4.22
N GLY A 197 20.16 4.58 2.99
CA GLY A 197 21.36 4.61 2.16
C GLY A 197 21.29 3.68 0.94
N ASP A 198 22.13 3.97 -0.05
CA ASP A 198 22.21 3.20 -1.29
C ASP A 198 22.96 1.87 -1.09
N GLY A 199 22.45 0.82 -1.72
CA GLY A 199 23.14 -0.46 -1.82
C GLY A 199 22.96 -1.39 -0.63
N ARG A 200 23.94 -2.28 -0.43
CA ARG A 200 23.85 -3.38 0.52
C ARG A 200 24.43 -3.01 1.88
N GLN A 201 23.62 -3.07 2.94
CA GLN A 201 24.08 -2.84 4.31
C GLN A 201 24.43 -4.16 5.01
N THR A 202 25.53 -4.20 5.77
CA THR A 202 25.90 -5.36 6.59
C THR A 202 25.81 -5.01 8.06
N VAL A 203 24.96 -5.73 8.79
CA VAL A 203 24.76 -5.55 10.23
C VAL A 203 25.33 -6.78 10.96
N LYS A 204 26.27 -6.54 11.87
CA LYS A 204 26.75 -7.58 12.80
C LYS A 204 25.82 -7.58 14.01
N ILE A 205 25.39 -8.77 14.40
CA ILE A 205 24.48 -8.93 15.54
C ILE A 205 25.20 -9.73 16.61
N ASP A 206 25.30 -9.12 17.78
CA ASP A 206 25.91 -9.72 18.96
C ASP A 206 24.80 -10.09 19.96
N PHE A 207 24.73 -11.37 20.31
CA PHE A 207 23.77 -11.91 21.27
C PHE A 207 24.37 -12.07 22.68
N SER A 208 25.63 -11.68 22.88
CA SER A 208 26.31 -11.71 24.18
C SER A 208 26.04 -10.47 25.04
N ALA A 209 25.52 -9.39 24.44
CA ALA A 209 25.16 -8.18 25.17
C ALA A 209 23.83 -8.36 25.95
N PRO A 210 23.76 -7.91 27.22
CA PRO A 210 22.50 -7.94 27.97
C PRO A 210 21.43 -7.10 27.24
N PRO A 211 20.15 -7.50 27.28
CA PRO A 211 19.09 -6.80 26.57
C PRO A 211 19.06 -5.33 27.01
N ALA A 212 19.23 -4.41 26.07
CA ALA A 212 19.18 -2.98 26.35
C ALA A 212 17.81 -2.61 26.95
N ILE A 213 17.80 -2.24 28.23
CA ILE A 213 16.64 -1.82 29.01
C ILE A 213 16.22 -0.40 28.57
N SER A 214 14.94 -0.20 28.25
CA SER A 214 14.09 1.00 28.50
C SER A 214 12.88 1.08 27.53
N PRO A 215 11.76 1.71 27.93
CA PRO A 215 10.87 1.40 29.05
C PRO A 215 9.68 0.54 28.58
N ASP A 216 8.96 0.01 29.56
CA ASP A 216 7.82 -0.90 29.43
C ASP A 216 6.81 -0.54 28.33
N ILE A 217 6.66 -1.44 27.35
CA ILE A 217 5.34 -1.64 26.74
C ILE A 217 4.60 -2.57 27.70
N ALA A 218 3.92 -1.96 28.67
CA ALA A 218 2.96 -2.66 29.49
C ALA A 218 1.99 -3.42 28.58
N THR A 219 1.96 -4.73 28.76
CA THR A 219 0.96 -5.64 28.21
C THR A 219 -0.43 -5.16 28.62
N LEU A 220 -1.14 -4.52 27.71
CA LEU A 220 -2.60 -4.44 27.75
C LEU A 220 -3.16 -5.79 27.29
N GLU A 221 -3.05 -6.81 28.14
CA GLU A 221 -3.97 -7.95 28.09
C GLU A 221 -5.25 -7.54 28.81
N GLY A 222 -6.13 -6.86 28.09
CA GLY A 222 -7.42 -6.41 28.59
C GLY A 222 -8.47 -6.44 27.48
N SER A 223 -9.33 -7.45 27.54
CA SER A 223 -10.59 -7.58 26.78
C SER A 223 -10.49 -7.37 25.26
N GLN A 224 -9.72 -8.21 24.58
CA GLN A 224 -9.91 -8.42 23.14
C GLN A 224 -10.61 -9.75 22.92
N MET A 225 -11.83 -9.67 22.39
CA MET A 225 -12.53 -10.78 21.79
C MET A 225 -11.55 -11.54 20.90
N LYS A 226 -11.34 -12.83 21.21
CA LYS A 226 -10.24 -13.62 20.68
C LYS A 226 -10.20 -13.55 19.15
N ILE A 227 -9.21 -12.85 18.60
CA ILE A 227 -8.90 -12.82 17.17
C ILE A 227 -8.75 -14.25 16.62
N THR A 228 -8.34 -15.21 17.47
CA THR A 228 -8.28 -16.63 17.14
C THR A 228 -9.64 -17.25 16.80
N ASP A 229 -10.75 -16.75 17.35
CA ASP A 229 -12.10 -17.25 17.06
C ASP A 229 -12.64 -16.67 15.72
N LEU A 230 -12.33 -15.40 15.40
CA LEU A 230 -12.57 -14.79 14.08
C LEU A 230 -11.70 -15.42 12.97
N LEU A 231 -10.48 -15.86 13.30
CA LEU A 231 -9.57 -16.53 12.37
C LEU A 231 -9.92 -18.01 12.13
N ARG A 232 -10.58 -18.66 13.10
CA ARG A 232 -11.02 -20.06 12.97
C ARG A 232 -12.24 -20.19 12.06
N GLU A 233 -13.14 -19.22 12.08
CA GLU A 233 -14.29 -19.16 11.15
C GLU A 233 -13.84 -18.86 9.71
N THR A 234 -12.80 -18.04 9.51
CA THR A 234 -12.25 -17.73 8.17
C THR A 234 -11.43 -18.88 7.56
N LYS A 235 -10.75 -19.70 8.38
CA LYS A 235 -10.09 -20.93 7.89
C LYS A 235 -11.09 -21.96 7.36
N ASN A 236 -12.23 -22.10 8.04
CA ASN A 236 -13.33 -22.97 7.59
C ASN A 236 -14.11 -22.39 6.38
N ALA A 237 -14.06 -21.07 6.15
CA ALA A 237 -14.61 -20.44 4.95
C ALA A 237 -13.69 -20.62 3.72
N SER A 238 -12.37 -20.61 3.91
CA SER A 238 -11.36 -20.92 2.89
C SER A 238 -11.47 -22.35 2.35
N GLU A 239 -11.90 -23.30 3.17
CA GLU A 239 -12.11 -24.70 2.74
C GLU A 239 -13.50 -24.94 2.13
N ARG A 240 -14.49 -24.08 2.42
CA ARG A 240 -15.87 -24.18 1.88
C ARG A 240 -16.09 -23.47 0.55
N THR A 241 -15.13 -22.69 0.05
CA THR A 241 -15.22 -22.01 -1.26
C THR A 241 -14.59 -22.81 -2.41
N ASN A 242 -13.98 -23.96 -2.14
CA ASN A 242 -13.29 -24.77 -3.15
C ASN A 242 -14.22 -25.72 -3.93
N LYS A 243 -15.37 -25.18 -4.37
CA LYS A 243 -16.34 -25.89 -5.23
C LYS A 243 -16.80 -25.07 -6.44
N ASN A 244 -16.04 -24.04 -6.82
CA ASN A 244 -16.25 -23.32 -8.07
C ASN A 244 -14.92 -23.19 -8.82
N ASN A 245 -14.81 -23.85 -9.98
CA ASN A 245 -13.64 -23.85 -10.89
C ASN A 245 -13.31 -22.47 -11.50
N SER A 246 -13.64 -21.37 -10.82
CA SER A 246 -13.44 -20.00 -11.27
C SER A 246 -12.37 -19.24 -10.49
N TYR A 247 -12.02 -19.61 -9.24
CA TYR A 247 -10.95 -18.91 -8.52
C TYR A 247 -9.57 -19.34 -9.03
N ILE A 248 -8.70 -18.37 -9.33
CA ILE A 248 -7.34 -18.60 -9.82
C ILE A 248 -6.34 -18.49 -8.66
N GLY A 249 -6.49 -17.49 -7.80
CA GLY A 249 -5.59 -17.24 -6.68
C GLY A 249 -5.43 -15.74 -6.37
N CYS A 250 -4.58 -15.46 -5.39
CA CYS A 250 -4.21 -14.11 -5.00
C CYS A 250 -3.06 -13.54 -5.84
N TYR A 251 -3.22 -12.33 -6.38
CA TYR A 251 -2.23 -11.65 -7.23
C TYR A 251 -1.92 -10.24 -6.71
N LYS A 252 -0.71 -9.74 -6.98
CA LYS A 252 -0.34 -8.36 -6.61
C LYS A 252 -0.98 -7.36 -7.57
N ASP A 253 -1.41 -6.23 -7.03
CA ASP A 253 -1.76 -5.03 -7.78
C ASP A 253 -0.76 -3.89 -7.47
N GLY A 254 -0.87 -2.77 -8.17
CA GLY A 254 -0.01 -1.61 -7.98
C GLY A 254 -0.64 -0.31 -8.49
N PRO A 255 0.10 0.81 -8.39
CA PRO A 255 -0.37 2.12 -8.83
C PRO A 255 -0.79 2.14 -10.30
N ARG A 256 -0.07 1.38 -11.14
CA ARG A 256 -0.58 0.98 -12.46
C ARG A 256 -1.37 -0.31 -12.26
N ARG A 257 -2.69 -0.27 -12.45
CA ARG A 257 -3.54 -1.43 -12.16
C ARG A 257 -3.11 -2.65 -12.97
N ALA A 258 -3.06 -3.81 -12.31
CA ALA A 258 -2.67 -5.08 -12.90
C ALA A 258 -3.69 -5.56 -13.93
N MET A 259 -4.97 -5.24 -13.72
CA MET A 259 -6.06 -5.50 -14.66
C MET A 259 -6.27 -4.33 -15.61
N ASP A 260 -6.36 -4.65 -16.89
CA ASP A 260 -6.27 -3.72 -18.03
C ASP A 260 -7.63 -3.32 -18.62
N GLY A 261 -8.72 -3.57 -17.89
CA GLY A 261 -10.08 -3.37 -18.38
C GLY A 261 -10.95 -2.47 -17.51
N PHE A 262 -12.21 -2.87 -17.34
CA PHE A 262 -13.21 -2.08 -16.63
C PHE A 262 -13.02 -2.14 -15.11
N PHE A 263 -13.28 -1.02 -14.44
CA PHE A 263 -13.21 -0.91 -12.99
C PHE A 263 -14.48 -0.25 -12.45
N TYR A 264 -15.00 -0.77 -11.34
CA TYR A 264 -16.01 -0.10 -10.53
C TYR A 264 -15.91 -0.50 -9.06
N THR A 265 -16.55 0.29 -8.19
CA THR A 265 -16.62 0.02 -6.76
C THR A 265 -18.07 -0.13 -6.30
N ASP A 266 -18.27 -0.93 -5.25
CA ASP A 266 -19.55 -1.03 -4.54
C ASP A 266 -19.33 -1.19 -3.03
N HIS A 267 -19.37 -0.07 -2.33
CA HIS A 267 -19.02 0.00 -0.91
C HIS A 267 -20.05 -0.68 0.02
N ASN A 268 -21.23 -1.05 -0.49
CA ASN A 268 -22.32 -1.57 0.34
C ASN A 268 -22.69 -3.01 0.02
N SER A 269 -22.50 -3.44 -1.22
CA SER A 269 -23.10 -4.67 -1.74
C SER A 269 -22.20 -5.44 -2.70
N MET A 270 -20.88 -5.23 -2.64
CA MET A 270 -19.95 -6.01 -3.46
C MET A 270 -19.96 -7.48 -3.05
N THR A 271 -20.08 -8.37 -4.02
CA THR A 271 -19.90 -9.83 -3.87
C THR A 271 -19.07 -10.35 -5.04
N ILE A 272 -18.51 -11.56 -4.88
CA ILE A 272 -17.76 -12.23 -5.95
C ILE A 272 -18.66 -12.39 -7.19
N GLU A 273 -19.92 -12.80 -7.00
CA GLU A 273 -20.87 -13.04 -8.09
C GLU A 273 -21.20 -11.74 -8.83
N LYS A 274 -21.35 -10.63 -8.10
CA LYS A 274 -21.64 -9.32 -8.69
C LYS A 274 -20.52 -8.89 -9.62
N CYS A 275 -19.27 -8.97 -9.14
CA CYS A 275 -18.10 -8.64 -9.94
C CYS A 275 -17.97 -9.53 -11.18
N LEU A 276 -18.07 -10.86 -11.00
CA LEU A 276 -18.04 -11.82 -12.11
C LEU A 276 -19.13 -11.56 -13.14
N SER A 277 -20.34 -11.19 -12.71
CA SER A 277 -21.46 -10.87 -13.60
C SER A 277 -21.18 -9.62 -14.42
N GLU A 278 -20.67 -8.56 -13.80
CA GLU A 278 -20.37 -7.30 -14.49
C GLU A 278 -19.21 -7.44 -15.50
N CYS A 279 -18.17 -8.21 -15.15
CA CYS A 279 -17.10 -8.52 -16.08
C CYS A 279 -17.57 -9.42 -17.24
N ARG A 280 -18.48 -10.37 -16.98
CA ARG A 280 -19.09 -11.22 -18.01
C ARG A 280 -19.91 -10.41 -19.01
N LYS A 281 -20.75 -9.50 -18.53
CA LYS A 281 -21.58 -8.62 -19.39
C LYS A 281 -20.73 -7.78 -20.35
N ARG A 282 -19.47 -7.51 -19.98
CA ARG A 282 -18.51 -6.71 -20.74
C ARG A 282 -17.49 -7.54 -21.51
N ASN A 283 -17.66 -8.86 -21.57
CA ASN A 283 -16.80 -9.80 -22.30
C ASN A 283 -15.32 -9.81 -21.86
N PHE A 284 -15.04 -9.53 -20.59
CA PHE A 284 -13.69 -9.72 -20.03
C PHE A 284 -13.46 -11.18 -19.63
N LEU A 285 -12.21 -11.64 -19.76
CA LEU A 285 -11.80 -13.00 -19.41
C LEU A 285 -11.66 -13.22 -17.91
N PHE A 286 -11.31 -12.17 -17.17
CA PHE A 286 -11.00 -12.23 -15.75
C PHE A 286 -11.74 -11.15 -14.96
N ALA A 287 -12.02 -11.49 -13.70
CA ALA A 287 -12.48 -10.57 -12.68
C ALA A 287 -11.52 -10.62 -11.50
N GLY A 288 -11.13 -9.47 -10.96
CA GLY A 288 -10.28 -9.34 -9.80
C GLY A 288 -11.00 -8.51 -8.76
N LEU A 289 -11.15 -9.03 -7.55
CA LEU A 289 -11.71 -8.26 -6.44
C LEU A 289 -10.57 -7.75 -5.57
N GLU A 290 -10.61 -6.46 -5.26
CA GLU A 290 -9.67 -5.82 -4.35
C GLU A 290 -10.42 -5.13 -3.21
N TRP A 291 -9.76 -5.03 -2.06
CA TRP A 291 -10.17 -4.18 -0.96
C TRP A 291 -11.68 -4.20 -0.61
N ARG A 292 -12.28 -5.39 -0.50
CA ARG A 292 -13.68 -5.62 -0.05
C ARG A 292 -14.77 -5.19 -1.03
N TYR A 293 -14.56 -4.10 -1.76
CA TYR A 293 -15.59 -3.41 -2.54
C TYR A 293 -15.18 -3.08 -3.97
N GLU A 294 -13.92 -3.32 -4.35
CA GLU A 294 -13.43 -2.98 -5.68
C GLU A 294 -13.57 -4.19 -6.60
N CYS A 295 -14.02 -3.95 -7.82
CA CYS A 295 -14.09 -4.95 -8.87
C CYS A 295 -13.37 -4.46 -10.12
N PHE A 296 -12.40 -5.25 -10.55
CA PHE A 296 -11.63 -5.07 -11.76
C PHE A 296 -12.01 -6.16 -12.75
N CYS A 297 -12.15 -5.78 -13.99
CA CYS A 297 -12.29 -6.69 -15.12
C CYS A 297 -11.08 -6.50 -16.02
N GLY A 298 -10.58 -7.58 -16.59
CA GLY A 298 -9.41 -7.50 -17.46
C GLY A 298 -9.25 -8.75 -18.31
N ASN A 299 -8.37 -8.63 -19.29
CA ASN A 299 -7.89 -9.75 -20.08
C ASN A 299 -6.45 -10.14 -19.70
N SER A 300 -5.80 -9.31 -18.88
CA SER A 300 -4.55 -9.62 -18.19
C SER A 300 -4.64 -9.25 -16.71
N TYR A 301 -3.84 -9.91 -15.88
CA TYR A 301 -3.72 -9.63 -14.43
C TYR A 301 -2.33 -9.96 -13.88
N THR A 302 -1.40 -10.43 -14.72
CA THR A 302 -0.14 -11.04 -14.27
C THR A 302 1.00 -10.04 -14.15
N MET A 303 0.75 -8.74 -14.36
CA MET A 303 1.79 -7.68 -14.39
C MET A 303 2.76 -7.74 -13.21
N TYR A 304 2.25 -7.95 -11.99
CA TYR A 304 3.06 -8.02 -10.77
C TYR A 304 3.24 -9.44 -10.20
N GLY A 305 2.63 -10.44 -10.85
CA GLY A 305 2.70 -11.85 -10.46
C GLY A 305 1.88 -12.22 -9.22
N PRO A 306 1.96 -13.49 -8.80
CA PRO A 306 1.18 -14.03 -7.69
C PRO A 306 1.59 -13.44 -6.33
N ARG A 307 0.65 -13.46 -5.38
CA ARG A 307 0.82 -13.06 -3.97
C ARG A 307 0.38 -14.21 -3.06
N ASN A 308 0.88 -14.23 -1.83
CA ASN A 308 0.45 -15.22 -0.85
C ASN A 308 -1.03 -14.96 -0.48
N GLU A 309 -1.84 -16.02 -0.39
CA GLU A 309 -3.29 -15.96 -0.08
C GLU A 309 -3.61 -15.18 1.20
N SER A 310 -2.68 -15.11 2.17
CA SER A 310 -2.86 -14.31 3.39
C SER A 310 -3.04 -12.82 3.13
N TRP A 311 -2.69 -12.32 1.94
CA TRP A 311 -2.90 -10.93 1.54
C TRP A 311 -4.27 -10.68 0.92
N CYS A 312 -4.90 -11.71 0.35
CA CYS A 312 -6.28 -11.67 -0.11
C CYS A 312 -7.18 -12.21 1.00
N ASN A 313 -7.41 -11.39 2.03
CA ASN A 313 -8.09 -11.83 3.27
C ASN A 313 -9.21 -10.88 3.70
N ARG A 314 -9.66 -9.98 2.80
CA ARG A 314 -10.61 -8.94 3.13
C ARG A 314 -12.04 -9.39 2.77
N PRO A 315 -12.97 -9.44 3.75
CA PRO A 315 -14.35 -9.84 3.48
C PRO A 315 -15.07 -8.83 2.59
N CYS A 316 -15.85 -9.32 1.64
CA CYS A 316 -16.64 -8.48 0.74
C CYS A 316 -17.65 -7.60 1.50
N THR A 317 -17.97 -6.41 0.98
CA THR A 317 -18.94 -5.50 1.63
C THR A 317 -20.37 -6.03 1.57
N GLY A 318 -20.75 -6.73 0.52
CA GLY A 318 -22.09 -7.33 0.35
C GLY A 318 -22.23 -8.75 0.87
N ASN A 319 -21.12 -9.44 1.19
CA ASN A 319 -21.14 -10.77 1.78
C ASN A 319 -19.85 -11.05 2.56
N THR A 320 -19.90 -10.95 3.89
CA THR A 320 -18.71 -11.12 4.74
C THR A 320 -18.19 -12.56 4.83
N LEU A 321 -18.91 -13.53 4.27
CA LEU A 321 -18.43 -14.92 4.14
C LEU A 321 -17.56 -15.13 2.88
N GLN A 322 -17.53 -14.15 1.99
CA GLN A 322 -16.71 -14.15 0.78
C GLN A 322 -15.48 -13.27 0.96
N ILE A 323 -14.40 -13.62 0.26
CA ILE A 323 -13.16 -12.87 0.26
C ILE A 323 -13.04 -12.07 -1.04
N CYS A 324 -12.86 -10.76 -0.91
CA CYS A 324 -12.75 -9.78 -1.99
C CYS A 324 -11.38 -9.09 -1.93
N GLY A 325 -10.31 -9.87 -2.10
CA GLY A 325 -8.94 -9.38 -2.18
C GLY A 325 -8.37 -8.81 -0.89
N GLY A 326 -7.48 -7.83 -1.03
CA GLY A 326 -6.79 -7.09 0.03
C GLY A 326 -6.07 -5.86 -0.51
N GLY A 327 -5.18 -5.23 0.28
CA GLY A 327 -4.52 -3.99 -0.17
C GLY A 327 -3.53 -4.29 -1.29
N TYR A 328 -3.72 -3.71 -2.47
CA TYR A 328 -2.98 -4.03 -3.69
C TYR A 328 -2.88 -5.55 -3.92
N SER A 329 -3.97 -6.27 -3.61
CA SER A 329 -4.03 -7.73 -3.63
C SER A 329 -5.35 -8.19 -4.22
N LEU A 330 -5.30 -8.72 -5.43
CA LEU A 330 -6.47 -9.14 -6.20
C LEU A 330 -6.79 -10.60 -5.91
N SER A 331 -8.02 -10.89 -5.46
CA SER A 331 -8.61 -12.22 -5.58
C SER A 331 -9.08 -12.39 -7.03
N VAL A 332 -8.34 -13.15 -7.83
CA VAL A 332 -8.57 -13.27 -9.28
C VAL A 332 -9.42 -14.48 -9.62
N TYR A 333 -10.38 -14.30 -10.53
CA TYR A 333 -11.30 -15.32 -11.01
C TYR A 333 -11.40 -15.33 -12.55
N VAL A 334 -11.59 -16.52 -13.12
CA VAL A 334 -11.99 -16.71 -14.52
C VAL A 334 -13.47 -16.35 -14.68
N VAL A 335 -13.76 -15.54 -15.69
CA VAL A 335 -15.12 -15.21 -16.12
C VAL A 335 -15.53 -16.19 -17.22
N LYS A 336 -16.41 -17.14 -16.89
CA LYS A 336 -16.98 -18.05 -17.89
C LYS A 336 -17.83 -17.26 -18.89
N SER A 337 -17.49 -17.36 -20.19
CA SER A 337 -18.30 -16.84 -21.29
C SER A 337 -19.57 -17.68 -21.46
N ASN A 338 -20.71 -17.04 -21.72
CA ASN A 338 -21.88 -17.74 -22.27
C ASN A 338 -21.57 -18.08 -23.73
N LYS A 339 -20.97 -19.25 -24.01
CA LYS A 339 -21.15 -19.84 -25.33
C LYS A 339 -22.61 -20.27 -25.41
N SER A 340 -23.37 -19.69 -26.33
CA SER A 340 -24.69 -20.16 -26.70
C SER A 340 -24.61 -21.66 -26.99
N ASN A 341 -25.28 -22.48 -26.18
CA ASN A 341 -25.69 -23.81 -26.59
C ASN A 341 -26.80 -23.65 -27.63
N GLU A 342 -26.44 -23.34 -28.87
CA GLU A 342 -27.28 -23.67 -30.01
C GLU A 342 -26.91 -25.09 -30.45
N SER A 343 -27.54 -26.05 -29.80
CA SER A 343 -27.60 -27.43 -30.25
C SER A 343 -29.02 -27.71 -30.75
N ASN A 344 -29.14 -27.76 -32.08
CA ASN A 344 -30.13 -28.46 -32.91
C ASN A 344 -31.39 -29.03 -32.25
N SER A 345 -32.56 -28.59 -32.75
CA SER A 345 -33.63 -29.53 -33.14
C SER A 345 -34.52 -28.99 -34.27
N ASN A 346 -34.57 -29.79 -35.34
CA ASN A 346 -35.63 -30.06 -36.31
C ASN A 346 -36.16 -28.98 -37.29
N ALA A 347 -35.64 -29.12 -38.51
CA ALA A 347 -36.32 -29.19 -39.82
C ALA A 347 -37.81 -28.79 -39.95
N SER A 348 -38.07 -27.84 -40.87
CA SER A 348 -39.01 -28.04 -41.98
C SER A 348 -38.68 -27.13 -43.16
N SER A 349 -38.89 -27.69 -44.35
CA SER A 349 -38.67 -27.15 -45.70
C SER A 349 -39.15 -25.71 -45.90
N ASP A 350 -38.40 -24.88 -46.63
CA ASP A 350 -38.71 -24.70 -48.05
C ASP A 350 -37.64 -23.97 -48.88
N THR A 351 -37.41 -24.54 -50.06
CA THR A 351 -36.99 -23.99 -51.35
C THR A 351 -35.76 -23.05 -51.51
N LEU A 352 -34.87 -23.50 -52.41
CA LEU A 352 -33.75 -22.80 -53.05
C LEU A 352 -34.10 -21.44 -53.67
N GLN A 353 -33.15 -20.49 -53.63
CA GLN A 353 -32.57 -19.92 -54.86
C GLN A 353 -31.24 -19.20 -54.62
N ASN A 354 -30.26 -19.55 -55.47
CA ASN A 354 -28.93 -18.96 -55.60
C ASN A 354 -28.98 -17.46 -55.93
N THR A 355 -28.03 -16.69 -55.42
CA THR A 355 -27.32 -15.67 -56.22
C THR A 355 -26.02 -15.24 -55.55
N THR A 356 -24.92 -15.59 -56.23
CA THR A 356 -23.57 -15.06 -56.02
C THR A 356 -23.46 -13.65 -56.59
N ARG A 357 -22.86 -12.71 -55.85
CA ARG A 357 -22.08 -11.63 -56.48
C ARG A 357 -20.99 -11.08 -55.55
N SER A 358 -19.76 -11.25 -56.04
CA SER A 358 -18.50 -10.68 -55.56
C SER A 358 -18.35 -9.23 -56.03
N THR A 359 -17.82 -8.35 -55.17
CA THR A 359 -17.02 -7.14 -55.50
C THR A 359 -16.38 -6.64 -54.19
N VAL A 360 -15.11 -6.90 -53.91
CA VAL A 360 -13.92 -6.09 -54.25
C VAL A 360 -13.87 -4.73 -53.51
N LEU A 361 -12.87 -4.62 -52.61
CA LEU A 361 -12.34 -3.43 -51.94
C LEU A 361 -11.70 -2.43 -52.92
N PRO A 362 -11.52 -1.16 -52.51
CA PRO A 362 -10.27 -0.49 -52.81
C PRO A 362 -9.55 0.06 -51.57
N LYS A 363 -8.24 -0.13 -51.61
CA LYS A 363 -7.19 0.43 -50.76
C LYS A 363 -6.67 1.68 -51.46
N ILE A 364 -6.49 2.81 -50.76
CA ILE A 364 -5.61 3.89 -51.23
C ILE A 364 -4.68 4.29 -50.08
N SER A 365 -3.39 4.33 -50.44
CA SER A 365 -2.23 4.74 -49.68
C SER A 365 -1.65 5.99 -50.35
N SER A 366 -1.20 7.00 -49.60
CA SER A 366 0.17 7.52 -49.64
C SER A 366 0.36 8.77 -48.76
N THR A 367 1.54 8.81 -48.14
CA THR A 367 2.21 9.72 -47.17
C THR A 367 2.88 10.94 -47.88
N PRO A 368 3.83 11.76 -47.33
CA PRO A 368 4.52 11.76 -46.01
C PRO A 368 4.90 13.14 -45.37
N SER A 369 5.51 13.02 -44.16
CA SER A 369 6.61 13.84 -43.57
C SER A 369 6.34 14.97 -42.57
N ASP A 370 6.82 14.77 -41.34
CA ASP A 370 7.84 15.58 -40.61
C ASP A 370 7.83 15.14 -39.12
N VAL A 371 8.66 14.17 -38.71
CA VAL A 371 10.00 14.30 -38.10
C VAL A 371 10.07 15.31 -36.96
N LEU A 372 9.88 14.84 -35.72
CA LEU A 372 10.68 15.22 -34.55
C LEU A 372 10.86 13.95 -33.68
N GLU A 373 12.06 13.38 -33.76
CA GLU A 373 12.55 12.35 -32.83
C GLU A 373 12.94 13.02 -31.52
N ASP A 374 12.24 12.70 -30.42
CA ASP A 374 12.78 12.89 -29.08
C ASP A 374 13.11 11.52 -28.47
N ASN A 375 14.41 11.33 -28.24
CA ASN A 375 15.03 10.16 -27.64
C ASN A 375 14.56 9.94 -26.20
N TYR A 376 13.52 9.12 -26.01
CA TYR A 376 13.27 8.48 -24.71
C TYR A 376 14.26 7.31 -24.54
N SER A 377 15.44 7.64 -24.01
CA SER A 377 16.33 6.65 -23.41
C SER A 377 15.58 5.96 -22.27
N ASN A 378 15.33 4.66 -22.45
CA ASN A 378 14.90 3.74 -21.41
C ASN A 378 15.81 3.87 -20.19
N ASN A 379 15.31 4.50 -19.13
CA ASN A 379 15.87 4.40 -17.79
C ASN A 379 14.85 3.69 -16.91
N THR A 380 14.54 2.44 -17.27
CA THR A 380 13.94 1.48 -16.36
C THR A 380 15.06 0.91 -15.49
N ASP A 381 15.37 1.58 -14.38
CA ASP A 381 15.93 0.92 -13.20
C ASP A 381 15.86 1.82 -11.95
N ASN A 382 15.47 1.19 -10.84
CA ASN A 382 15.68 1.59 -9.44
C ASN A 382 14.81 2.68 -8.81
N TYR A 383 13.57 2.36 -8.45
CA TYR A 383 12.94 2.89 -7.22
C TYR A 383 12.05 1.83 -6.56
N THR A 384 12.67 0.77 -6.04
CA THR A 384 12.08 -0.03 -4.95
C THR A 384 12.74 0.44 -3.65
N ASN A 385 11.96 0.93 -2.68
CA ASN A 385 12.42 1.42 -1.35
C ASN A 385 12.91 0.28 -0.44
N GLU A 386 13.72 -0.61 -1.02
CA GLU A 386 14.01 -1.92 -0.51
C GLU A 386 15.53 -2.11 -0.46
N ALA A 387 16.13 -1.79 0.69
CA ALA A 387 17.55 -2.03 0.94
C ALA A 387 17.82 -3.54 1.02
N ARG A 388 18.91 -3.99 0.38
CA ARG A 388 19.43 -5.37 0.55
C ARG A 388 20.30 -5.41 1.80
N THR A 389 19.94 -6.18 2.82
CA THR A 389 20.75 -6.29 4.05
C THR A 389 21.40 -7.67 4.18
N ARG A 390 22.59 -7.69 4.82
CA ARG A 390 23.35 -8.88 5.21
C ARG A 390 23.51 -8.88 6.73
N THR A 391 23.04 -9.92 7.38
CA THR A 391 23.27 -10.13 8.82
C THR A 391 24.31 -11.23 9.00
N THR A 392 25.29 -11.05 9.88
CA THR A 392 26.21 -12.13 10.30
C THR A 392 25.89 -12.47 11.75
N LEU A 393 25.47 -13.72 12.02
CA LEU A 393 25.34 -14.29 13.35
C LEU A 393 26.70 -14.88 13.75
N LEU A 394 26.96 -14.96 15.06
CA LEU A 394 28.12 -15.64 15.65
C LEU A 394 27.56 -16.64 16.68
N GLU A 395 27.24 -17.87 16.28
CA GLU A 395 27.05 -19.05 17.14
C GLU A 395 26.76 -20.32 16.28
N ASP A 396 27.30 -21.48 16.66
CA ASP A 396 27.18 -22.77 15.97
C ASP A 396 26.17 -23.70 16.68
N ASP A 397 24.89 -23.70 16.28
CA ASP A 397 23.91 -24.74 16.68
C ASP A 397 22.90 -25.03 15.53
N PRO A 398 22.78 -26.28 15.07
CA PRO A 398 21.90 -26.68 13.97
C PRO A 398 20.38 -26.64 14.29
N ASN A 399 19.96 -26.48 15.55
CA ASN A 399 18.54 -26.49 15.95
C ASN A 399 17.91 -25.10 16.11
N ILE A 400 18.59 -24.05 15.63
CA ILE A 400 18.14 -22.67 15.83
C ILE A 400 17.08 -22.24 14.82
N LEU A 401 15.92 -21.79 15.31
CA LEU A 401 14.95 -21.01 14.55
C LEU A 401 15.27 -19.52 14.70
N ALA A 402 15.69 -18.86 13.62
CA ALA A 402 15.93 -17.42 13.62
C ALA A 402 14.69 -16.69 13.07
N THR A 403 13.98 -15.95 13.94
CA THR A 403 12.83 -15.13 13.57
C THR A 403 13.20 -13.65 13.62
N PHE A 404 12.94 -12.93 12.54
CA PHE A 404 13.19 -11.49 12.44
C PHE A 404 11.85 -10.77 12.34
N LYS A 405 11.70 -9.71 13.12
CA LYS A 405 10.49 -8.90 13.18
C LYS A 405 10.87 -7.43 13.31
N THR A 406 10.32 -6.60 12.43
CA THR A 406 10.40 -5.14 12.59
C THR A 406 9.69 -4.72 13.89
N LEU A 407 10.37 -3.94 14.74
CA LEU A 407 9.75 -3.34 15.94
C LEU A 407 9.00 -2.07 15.55
N ASN A 408 9.69 -1.18 14.84
CA ASN A 408 9.16 0.06 14.28
C ASN A 408 9.76 0.25 12.89
N SER A 409 8.91 0.27 11.86
CA SER A 409 9.34 0.67 10.53
C SER A 409 9.48 2.19 10.49
N THR A 410 10.63 2.69 10.09
CA THR A 410 10.81 4.09 9.68
C THR A 410 11.23 4.13 8.21
N LYS A 411 11.14 5.29 7.57
CA LYS A 411 11.06 5.38 6.11
C LYS A 411 12.23 4.82 5.32
N GLY A 412 11.88 4.03 4.29
CA GLY A 412 12.72 3.54 3.19
C GLY A 412 13.03 4.63 2.18
#